data_AF-A0A2M6XUX4-F1
#
_entry.id   AF-A0A2M6XUX4-F1
#
_cell.length_a   1.000
_cell.length_b   1.000
_cell.length_c   1.000
_cell.angle_alpha   90.00
_cell.angle_beta   90.00
_cell.angle_gamma   90.00
#
_symmetry.space_group_name_H-M   'P 1'
#
loop_
_entity.id
_entity.type
_entity.pdbx_description
1 polymer ?
#
loop_
_entity_poly.entity_id
_entity_poly.type
_entity_poly.pdbx_seq_one_letter_code
_entity_poly.pdbx_strand_id
1 'polypeptide(L)'
;MRKSLRFKSKKKSRVLRTSRRNLWGWRFLMIFALLIFIVGLVIGNIELIQRRKKLKGNLSDLKNQFEDINNGLKNEQMDNFIDNSPAYLERVAREELNLRKPEENVVAFPLKIEEEVDKTEGLLQKIKDKPK
;
A
#
# COMPACT_ATOMS: atom_id res chain seq x y z
N MET A 1 -50.68 90.36 -8.84
CA MET A 1 -49.81 89.63 -9.79
C MET A 1 -49.29 88.33 -9.17
N ARG A 2 -49.88 87.16 -9.49
CA ARG A 2 -49.21 85.84 -9.38
C ARG A 2 -49.86 84.90 -10.41
N LYS A 3 -49.16 84.58 -11.50
CA LYS A 3 -49.57 83.55 -12.46
C LYS A 3 -48.94 82.23 -12.00
N SER A 4 -49.76 81.30 -11.55
CA SER A 4 -49.34 79.93 -11.25
C SER A 4 -49.00 79.20 -12.55
N LEU A 5 -47.73 78.84 -12.74
CA LEU A 5 -47.29 77.96 -13.81
C LEU A 5 -47.54 76.50 -13.38
N ARG A 6 -48.66 75.93 -13.84
CA ARG A 6 -48.86 74.47 -13.87
C ARG A 6 -48.65 74.00 -15.30
N PHE A 7 -47.43 73.55 -15.63
CA PHE A 7 -47.19 72.77 -16.84
C PHE A 7 -47.03 71.30 -16.48
N LYS A 8 -48.05 70.52 -16.88
CA LYS A 8 -48.12 69.07 -16.76
C LYS A 8 -46.95 68.43 -17.52
N SER A 9 -46.10 67.67 -16.81
CA SER A 9 -45.10 66.83 -17.46
C SER A 9 -45.82 65.68 -18.18
N LYS A 10 -45.71 65.64 -19.51
CA LYS A 10 -46.15 64.50 -20.31
C LYS A 10 -45.15 63.36 -20.10
N LYS A 11 -45.43 62.46 -19.15
CA LYS A 11 -44.76 61.15 -19.07
C LYS A 11 -45.10 60.35 -20.33
N LYS A 12 -44.18 60.34 -21.29
CA LYS A 12 -44.23 59.51 -22.50
C LYS A 12 -43.94 58.06 -22.07
N SER A 13 -44.97 57.30 -21.70
CA SER A 13 -44.85 55.87 -21.44
C SER A 13 -44.49 55.17 -22.75
N ARG A 14 -43.23 54.79 -22.92
CA ARG A 14 -42.85 53.79 -23.91
C ARG A 14 -43.45 52.48 -23.44
N VAL A 15 -44.63 52.14 -23.96
CA VAL A 15 -45.19 50.81 -23.81
C VAL A 15 -44.20 49.87 -24.49
N LEU A 16 -43.42 49.16 -23.68
CA LEU A 16 -42.58 48.06 -24.15
C LEU A 16 -43.55 47.00 -24.70
N ARG A 17 -43.72 47.04 -26.02
CA ARG A 17 -44.45 46.05 -26.80
C ARG A 17 -43.67 44.74 -26.66
N THR A 18 -43.95 43.97 -25.62
CA THR A 18 -43.36 42.64 -25.44
C THR A 18 -43.93 41.74 -26.53
N SER A 19 -43.07 41.41 -27.49
CA SER A 19 -43.37 40.53 -28.61
C SER A 19 -43.66 39.12 -28.07
N ARG A 20 -44.93 38.76 -27.92
CA ARG A 20 -45.42 37.42 -27.51
C ARG A 20 -45.22 36.33 -28.58
N ARG A 21 -44.19 36.41 -29.43
CA ARG A 21 -44.03 35.47 -30.57
C ARG A 21 -42.91 34.45 -30.44
N ASN A 22 -42.21 34.39 -29.30
CA ASN A 22 -40.97 33.58 -29.20
C ASN A 22 -41.03 32.52 -28.08
N LEU A 23 -42.24 32.19 -27.58
CA LEU A 23 -42.42 31.19 -26.53
C LEU A 23 -41.84 29.82 -26.92
N TRP A 24 -41.91 29.45 -28.19
CA TRP A 24 -41.34 28.20 -28.69
C TRP A 24 -39.81 28.23 -28.74
N GLY A 25 -39.22 29.30 -29.27
CA GLY A 25 -37.76 29.48 -29.27
C GLY A 25 -37.15 29.46 -27.87
N TRP A 26 -37.87 30.01 -26.88
CA TRP A 26 -37.39 29.99 -25.49
C TRP A 26 -37.45 28.59 -24.85
N ARG A 27 -38.43 27.76 -25.22
CA ARG A 27 -38.48 26.35 -24.79
C ARG A 27 -37.31 25.55 -25.35
N PHE A 28 -36.98 25.73 -26.64
CA PHE A 28 -35.81 25.09 -27.24
C PHE A 28 -34.50 25.54 -26.59
N LEU A 29 -34.35 26.83 -26.29
CA LEU A 29 -33.19 27.35 -25.58
C LEU A 29 -33.03 26.74 -24.18
N MET A 30 -34.13 26.61 -23.44
CA MET A 30 -34.13 25.98 -22.11
C MET A 30 -33.75 24.49 -22.17
N ILE A 31 -34.26 23.75 -23.15
CA ILE A 31 -33.92 22.33 -23.34
C ILE A 31 -32.44 22.18 -23.68
N PHE A 32 -31.92 23.06 -24.54
CA PHE A 32 -30.51 23.03 -24.92
C PHE A 32 -29.59 23.39 -23.74
N ALA A 33 -29.96 24.38 -22.94
CA ALA A 33 -29.24 24.74 -21.72
C ALA A 33 -29.25 23.59 -20.69
N LEU A 34 -30.39 22.89 -20.55
CA LEU A 34 -30.51 21.72 -19.69
C LEU A 34 -29.58 20.59 -20.16
N LEU A 35 -29.50 20.36 -21.49
CA LEU A 35 -28.64 19.34 -22.07
C LEU A 35 -27.16 19.62 -21.75
N ILE A 36 -26.71 20.85 -21.94
CA ILE A 36 -25.34 21.29 -21.62
C ILE A 36 -25.05 21.11 -20.12
N PHE A 37 -26.02 21.47 -19.27
CA PHE A 37 -25.89 21.32 -17.82
C PHE A 37 -25.73 19.85 -17.41
N ILE A 38 -26.52 18.95 -17.99
CA ILE A 38 -26.43 17.51 -17.74
C ILE A 38 -25.05 16.97 -18.17
N VAL A 39 -24.57 17.36 -19.35
CA VAL A 39 -23.24 16.95 -19.83
C VAL A 39 -22.13 17.43 -18.89
N GLY A 40 -22.21 18.68 -18.42
CA GLY A 40 -21.27 19.22 -17.43
C GLY A 40 -21.28 18.44 -16.10
N LEU A 41 -22.46 18.04 -15.63
CA LEU A 41 -22.64 17.21 -14.43
C LEU A 41 -22.00 15.82 -14.58
N VAL A 42 -22.15 15.19 -15.75
CA VAL A 42 -21.53 13.89 -16.03
C VAL A 42 -20.00 13.98 -15.98
N ILE A 43 -19.42 15.00 -16.62
CA ILE A 43 -17.97 15.22 -16.63
C ILE A 43 -17.44 15.45 -15.21
N GLY A 44 -18.10 16.31 -14.43
CA GLY A 44 -17.73 16.57 -13.03
C GLY A 44 -17.81 15.32 -12.14
N ASN A 45 -18.82 14.48 -12.35
CA ASN A 45 -18.95 13.21 -11.63
C ASN A 45 -17.82 12.23 -11.96
N ILE A 46 -17.40 12.14 -13.23
CA ILE A 46 -16.29 11.28 -13.63
C ILE A 46 -15.00 11.71 -12.93
N GLU A 47 -14.72 13.02 -12.90
CA GLU A 47 -13.54 13.56 -12.21
C GLU A 47 -13.55 13.27 -10.71
N LEU A 48 -14.71 13.44 -10.06
CA LEU A 48 -14.91 13.11 -8.65
C LEU A 48 -14.69 11.62 -8.36
N ILE A 49 -15.18 10.74 -9.24
CA ILE A 49 -15.00 9.28 -9.10
C ILE A 49 -13.51 8.91 -9.24
N GLN A 50 -12.80 9.49 -10.20
CA GLN A 50 -11.36 9.24 -10.37
C GLN A 50 -10.57 9.69 -9.14
N ARG A 51 -10.86 10.89 -8.61
CA ARG A 51 -10.25 11.39 -7.37
C ARG A 51 -10.54 10.44 -6.21
N ARG A 52 -11.80 10.02 -6.02
CA ARG A 52 -12.17 9.04 -4.97
C ARG A 52 -11.47 7.69 -5.12
N LYS A 53 -11.29 7.19 -6.34
CA LYS A 53 -10.55 5.94 -6.60
C LYS A 53 -9.08 6.08 -6.21
N LYS A 54 -8.41 7.18 -6.57
CA LYS A 54 -7.02 7.45 -6.16
C LYS A 54 -6.89 7.53 -4.63
N LEU A 55 -7.77 8.27 -3.96
CA LEU A 55 -7.75 8.36 -2.51
C LEU A 55 -7.98 7.00 -1.84
N LYS A 56 -8.92 6.19 -2.35
CA LYS A 56 -9.16 4.84 -1.83
C LYS A 56 -7.98 3.89 -2.06
N GLY A 57 -7.33 3.96 -3.22
CA GLY A 57 -6.13 3.16 -3.51
C GLY A 57 -5.00 3.48 -2.54
N ASN A 58 -4.70 4.77 -2.36
CA ASN A 58 -3.68 5.19 -1.39
C ASN A 58 -4.02 4.73 0.04
N LEU A 59 -5.31 4.70 0.40
CA LEU A 59 -5.76 4.24 1.71
C LEU A 59 -5.64 2.73 1.88
N SER A 60 -5.91 1.94 0.83
CA SER A 60 -5.67 0.48 0.88
C SER A 60 -4.19 0.17 0.92
N ASP A 61 -3.37 0.87 0.14
CA ASP A 61 -1.92 0.63 0.11
C ASP A 61 -1.30 0.97 1.46
N LEU A 62 -1.70 2.09 2.07
CA LEU A 62 -1.24 2.46 3.41
C LEU A 62 -1.73 1.48 4.48
N LYS A 63 -2.97 0.99 4.36
CA LYS A 63 -3.48 -0.04 5.27
C LYS A 63 -2.69 -1.35 5.14
N ASN A 64 -2.41 -1.79 3.92
CA ASN A 64 -1.65 -3.01 3.67
C ASN A 64 -0.23 -2.89 4.21
N GLN A 65 0.45 -1.75 3.97
CA GLN A 65 1.77 -1.50 4.55
C GLN A 65 1.75 -1.54 6.08
N PHE A 66 0.70 -1.01 6.71
CA PHE A 66 0.57 -1.05 8.17
C PHE A 66 0.33 -2.48 8.69
N GLU A 67 -0.45 -3.27 7.97
CA GLU A 67 -0.73 -4.66 8.30
C GLU A 67 0.51 -5.55 8.14
N ASP A 68 1.29 -5.34 7.08
CA ASP A 68 2.56 -6.02 6.83
C ASP A 68 3.60 -5.70 7.93
N ILE A 69 3.73 -4.42 8.30
CA ILE A 69 4.63 -4.00 9.39
C ILE A 69 4.19 -4.62 10.72
N ASN A 70 2.90 -4.61 11.02
CA ASN A 70 2.37 -5.16 12.27
C ASN A 70 2.54 -6.69 12.34
N ASN A 71 2.37 -7.39 11.22
CA ASN A 71 2.60 -8.83 11.14
C ASN A 71 4.09 -9.17 11.26
N GLY A 72 4.98 -8.37 10.65
CA GLY A 72 6.43 -8.50 10.81
C GLY A 72 6.87 -8.33 12.26
N LEU A 73 6.40 -7.28 12.94
CA LEU A 73 6.68 -7.03 14.36
C LEU A 73 6.21 -8.16 15.27
N LYS A 74 5.03 -8.75 15.00
CA LYS A 74 4.55 -9.91 15.77
C LYS A 74 5.44 -11.13 15.60
N ASN A 75 5.89 -11.40 14.37
CA ASN A 75 6.78 -12.53 14.10
C ASN A 75 8.15 -12.32 14.76
N GLU A 76 8.76 -11.13 14.61
CA GLU A 76 10.02 -10.81 15.29
C GLU A 76 9.90 -10.91 16.81
N GLN A 77 8.79 -10.45 17.39
CA GLN A 77 8.58 -10.58 18.84
C GLN A 77 8.43 -12.03 19.28
N MET A 78 7.79 -12.89 18.48
CA MET A 78 7.69 -14.32 18.78
C MET A 78 9.03 -15.03 18.63
N ASP A 79 9.78 -14.74 17.57
CA ASP A 79 11.10 -15.33 17.33
C ASP A 79 12.07 -14.94 18.44
N ASN A 80 12.11 -13.66 18.82
CA ASN A 80 12.90 -13.21 19.98
C ASN A 80 12.46 -13.86 21.29
N PHE A 81 11.17 -14.14 21.48
CA PHE A 81 10.69 -14.81 22.69
C PHE A 81 11.10 -16.30 22.72
N ILE A 82 11.12 -16.96 21.57
CA ILE A 82 11.56 -18.36 21.43
C ILE A 82 13.07 -18.47 21.64
N ASP A 83 13.85 -17.60 21.00
CA ASP A 83 15.31 -17.61 21.06
C ASP A 83 15.85 -17.28 22.46
N ASN A 84 15.15 -16.41 23.21
CA ASN A 84 15.51 -16.07 24.58
C ASN A 84 14.83 -16.96 25.64
N SER A 85 14.07 -17.99 25.21
CA SER A 85 13.46 -18.92 26.15
C SER A 85 14.54 -19.74 26.87
N PRO A 86 14.47 -19.88 28.20
CA PRO A 86 15.48 -20.64 28.96
C PRO A 86 15.61 -22.09 28.50
N ALA A 87 14.52 -22.69 28.01
CA ALA A 87 14.55 -24.05 27.46
C ALA A 87 15.29 -24.14 26.12
N TYR A 88 15.13 -23.13 25.25
CA TYR A 88 15.84 -23.07 23.97
C TYR A 88 17.34 -22.82 24.19
N LEU A 89 17.69 -21.88 25.08
CA LEU A 89 19.07 -21.60 25.44
C LEU A 89 19.77 -22.81 26.08
N GLU A 90 19.07 -23.56 26.94
CA GLU A 90 19.62 -24.79 27.53
C GLU A 90 19.82 -25.88 26.47
N ARG A 91 18.90 -26.01 25.51
CA ARG A 91 19.05 -26.95 24.39
C ARG A 91 20.27 -26.63 23.54
N VAL A 92 20.41 -25.37 23.10
CA VAL A 92 21.57 -24.93 22.29
C VAL A 92 22.88 -25.10 23.06
N ALA A 93 22.91 -24.74 24.35
CA ALA A 93 24.10 -24.92 25.18
C ALA A 93 24.53 -26.40 25.30
N ARG A 94 23.57 -27.33 25.45
CA ARG A 94 23.85 -28.77 25.55
C ARG A 94 24.20 -29.39 24.19
N GLU A 95 23.46 -29.07 23.14
CA GLU A 95 23.55 -29.73 21.83
C GLU A 95 24.70 -29.17 20.96
N GLU A 96 24.82 -27.84 20.86
CA GLU A 96 25.79 -27.21 19.96
C GLU A 96 27.11 -26.92 20.67
N LEU A 97 27.04 -26.41 21.90
CA LEU A 97 28.22 -25.98 22.64
C LEU A 97 28.78 -27.06 23.58
N ASN A 98 28.08 -28.20 23.73
CA ASN A 98 28.40 -29.28 24.67
C ASN A 98 28.70 -28.77 26.10
N LEU A 99 28.11 -27.63 26.48
CA LEU A 99 28.27 -27.01 27.79
C LEU A 99 27.43 -27.77 28.81
N ARG A 100 27.98 -27.87 30.02
CA ARG A 100 27.41 -28.65 31.12
C ARG A 100 27.08 -27.74 32.29
N LYS A 101 26.04 -28.09 33.04
CA LYS A 101 25.83 -27.48 34.35
C LYS A 101 26.96 -27.94 35.28
N PRO A 102 27.50 -27.05 36.14
CA PRO A 102 28.69 -27.33 36.94
C PRO A 102 28.55 -28.51 37.90
N GLU A 103 27.34 -28.99 38.17
CA GLU A 103 27.04 -30.09 39.10
C GLU A 103 26.65 -31.42 38.41
N GLU A 104 26.73 -31.52 37.07
CA GLU A 104 26.23 -32.68 36.32
C GLU A 104 27.38 -33.59 35.84
N ASN A 105 27.36 -34.88 36.24
CA ASN A 105 28.33 -35.89 35.79
C ASN A 105 27.86 -36.54 34.48
N VAL A 106 28.59 -36.34 33.39
CA VAL A 106 28.22 -36.84 32.04
C VAL A 106 29.32 -37.73 31.46
N VAL A 107 28.93 -38.91 30.97
CA VAL A 107 29.79 -39.86 30.26
C VAL A 107 29.81 -39.50 28.78
N ALA A 108 30.95 -39.04 28.27
CA ALA A 108 31.13 -38.79 26.84
C ALA A 108 31.64 -40.07 26.16
N PHE A 109 30.94 -40.52 25.12
CA PHE A 109 31.41 -41.63 24.29
C PHE A 109 32.30 -41.06 23.18
N PRO A 110 33.60 -41.41 23.11
CA PRO A 110 34.40 -41.03 21.96
C PRO A 110 33.81 -41.72 20.72
N LEU A 111 33.38 -40.92 19.75
CA LEU A 111 33.14 -41.40 18.40
C LEU A 111 34.44 -42.04 17.95
N LYS A 112 34.39 -43.35 17.69
CA LYS A 112 35.52 -44.09 17.14
C LYS A 112 35.76 -43.52 15.74
N ILE A 113 36.69 -42.59 15.64
CA ILE A 113 37.17 -42.09 14.36
C ILE A 113 37.87 -43.30 13.73
N GLU A 114 37.18 -43.99 12.82
CA GLU A 114 37.87 -44.82 11.85
C GLU A 114 38.77 -43.86 11.08
N GLU A 115 40.08 -43.92 11.37
CA GLU A 115 41.09 -43.29 10.54
C GLU A 115 40.90 -43.85 9.13
N GLU A 116 40.27 -43.06 8.27
CA GLU A 116 40.27 -43.30 6.83
C GLU A 116 41.72 -43.09 6.39
N VAL A 117 42.49 -44.19 6.46
CA VAL A 117 43.85 -44.25 5.93
C VAL A 117 43.76 -43.88 4.46
N ASP A 118 44.27 -42.69 4.20
CA ASP A 118 44.29 -41.99 2.93
C ASP A 118 44.81 -42.94 1.83
N LYS A 119 43.92 -43.38 0.94
CA LYS A 119 44.21 -44.32 -0.18
C LYS A 119 45.22 -43.78 -1.20
N THR A 120 45.76 -42.60 -0.96
CA THR A 120 46.75 -41.91 -1.78
C THR A 120 48.14 -42.52 -1.69
N GLU A 121 48.52 -43.13 -0.56
CA GLU A 121 49.87 -43.72 -0.40
C GLU A 121 50.08 -44.99 -1.24
N GLY A 122 49.05 -45.82 -1.41
CA GLY A 122 49.12 -47.03 -2.24
C GLY A 122 49.22 -46.76 -3.74
N LEU A 123 48.73 -45.61 -4.22
CA LEU A 123 48.83 -45.20 -5.62
C LEU A 123 50.24 -44.69 -5.97
N LEU A 124 50.91 -44.04 -5.02
CA LEU A 124 52.27 -43.51 -5.22
C LEU A 124 53.32 -44.63 -5.29
N GLN A 125 53.15 -45.70 -4.52
CA GLN A 125 54.03 -46.89 -4.62
C GLN A 125 53.89 -47.60 -5.97
N LYS A 126 52.66 -47.69 -6.51
CA LYS A 126 52.39 -48.35 -7.80
C LYS A 126 52.99 -47.61 -9.01
N ILE A 127 53.25 -46.30 -8.89
CA ILE A 127 53.91 -45.50 -9.93
C ILE A 127 55.44 -45.65 -9.84
N LYS A 128 55.99 -45.86 -8.64
CA LYS A 128 57.44 -45.96 -8.41
C LYS A 128 58.03 -47.32 -8.83
N ASP A 129 57.25 -48.39 -8.75
CA ASP A 129 57.67 -49.75 -9.12
C ASP A 129 57.43 -50.10 -10.59
N LYS A 130 57.04 -49.14 -11.44
CA LYS A 130 56.90 -49.37 -12.88
C LYS A 130 58.27 -49.18 -13.54
N PRO A 131 58.99 -50.25 -13.94
CA PRO A 131 60.24 -50.10 -14.67
C PRO A 131 59.96 -49.44 -16.03
N LYS A 132 60.90 -48.59 -16.47
CA LYS A 132 60.88 -47.92 -17.78
C LYS A 132 60.81 -48.91 -18.93
#